data_AF-A0A9E4YUS5-F1
#
_entry.id   AF-A0A9E4YUS5-F1
#
_cell.length_a   1.000
_cell.length_b   1.000
_cell.length_c   1.000
_cell.angle_alpha   90.00
_cell.angle_beta   90.00
_cell.angle_gamma   90.00
#
_symmetry.space_group_name_H-M   'P 1'
#
loop_
_entity.id
_entity.type
_entity.pdbx_description
1 polymer ?
#
loop_
_entity_poly.entity_id
_entity_poly.type
_entity_poly.pdbx_seq_one_letter_code
_entity_poly.pdbx_strand_id
1 'polypeptide(L)' 'MTNCEICGAIRNLDRHHVIPRRMGGSKNPAVHDESNLMTLCRSCHRNLHEGRWELVRSPEGIWVFDK' A
#
# COMPACT_ATOMS: atom_id res chain seq x y z
N MET A 1 4.74 -8.25 10.78
CA MET A 1 4.60 -6.78 10.58
C MET A 1 3.47 -6.31 11.47
N THR A 2 3.71 -5.39 12.39
CA THR A 2 2.77 -5.04 13.49
C THR A 2 2.37 -3.56 13.51
N ASN A 3 2.71 -2.80 12.47
CA ASN A 3 2.42 -1.38 12.36
C ASN A 3 2.18 -0.95 10.91
N CYS A 4 1.51 0.20 10.75
CA CYS A 4 1.35 0.89 9.49
C CYS A 4 2.72 1.34 8.97
N GLU A 5 3.08 0.94 7.76
CA GLU A 5 4.36 1.28 7.15
C GLU A 5 4.49 2.77 6.76
N ILE A 6 3.39 3.52 6.79
CA ILE A 6 3.38 4.98 6.51
C ILE A 6 3.44 5.81 7.80
N CYS A 7 2.61 5.49 8.81
CA CYS A 7 2.45 6.35 9.99
C CYS A 7 2.74 5.66 11.33
N GLY A 8 3.10 4.38 11.33
CA GLY A 8 3.44 3.63 12.54
C GLY A 8 2.25 3.21 13.43
N ALA A 9 1.00 3.54 13.06
CA ALA A 9 -0.19 3.11 13.80
C ALA A 9 -0.26 1.59 13.95
N ILE A 10 -0.75 1.08 15.09
CA ILE A 10 -0.78 -0.37 15.39
C ILE A 10 -2.20 -0.97 15.41
N ARG A 11 -3.22 -0.17 15.07
CA ARG A 11 -4.64 -0.57 15.07
C ARG A 11 -5.24 -0.39 13.68
N ASN A 12 -6.29 -1.16 13.41
CA ASN A 12 -7.06 -1.10 12.16
C ASN A 12 -6.16 -1.27 10.93
N LEU A 13 -5.33 -2.31 10.96
CA LEU A 13 -4.35 -2.61 9.92
C LEU A 13 -4.96 -3.51 8.85
N ASP A 14 -4.78 -3.13 7.60
CA ASP A 14 -5.20 -3.85 6.40
C ASP A 14 -4.01 -4.01 5.44
N ARG A 15 -4.09 -5.00 4.54
CA ARG A 15 -3.10 -5.19 3.48
C ARG A 15 -3.47 -4.38 2.25
N HIS A 16 -2.56 -3.51 1.81
CA HIS A 16 -2.68 -2.71 0.60
C HIS A 16 -1.80 -3.28 -0.52
N HIS A 17 -2.34 -3.40 -1.72
CA HIS A 17 -1.55 -3.74 -2.91
C HIS A 17 -0.97 -2.46 -3.51
N VAL A 18 0.35 -2.34 -3.56
CA VAL A 18 1.03 -1.16 -4.15
C VAL A 18 0.79 -1.10 -5.65
N ILE A 19 0.95 -2.23 -6.33
CA ILE A 19 0.51 -2.43 -7.70
C ILE A 19 -0.92 -2.99 -7.65
N PRO A 20 -1.93 -2.22 -8.08
CA PRO A 20 -3.32 -2.60 -7.91
C PRO A 20 -3.69 -3.82 -8.76
N ARG A 21 -4.52 -4.70 -8.19
CA ARG A 21 -5.19 -5.77 -8.94
C ARG A 21 -6.33 -5.16 -9.76
N ARG A 22 -6.27 -5.31 -11.08
CA ARG A 22 -7.38 -4.91 -11.97
C ARG A 22 -8.51 -5.94 -11.92
N MET A 23 -9.73 -5.52 -12.29
CA MET A 23 -10.88 -6.40 -12.46
C MET A 23 -10.55 -7.46 -13.53
N GLY A 24 -10.66 -8.75 -13.17
CA GLY A 24 -10.21 -9.88 -14.00
C GLY A 24 -8.93 -10.56 -13.48
N GLY A 25 -8.33 -10.05 -12.40
CA GLY A 25 -7.07 -10.55 -11.89
C GLY A 25 -5.87 -10.09 -12.72
N SER A 26 -4.68 -10.36 -12.24
CA SER A 26 -3.44 -10.10 -12.97
C SER A 26 -2.75 -11.43 -13.27
N LYS A 27 -2.18 -11.60 -14.47
CA LYS A 27 -1.24 -12.72 -14.73
C LYS A 27 0.20 -12.36 -14.39
N ASN A 28 0.45 -11.09 -14.05
CA ASN A 28 1.78 -10.65 -13.63
C ASN A 28 2.07 -11.20 -12.22
N PRO A 29 3.09 -12.08 -12.05
CA PRO A 29 3.44 -12.62 -10.75
C PRO A 29 3.76 -11.54 -9.72
N ALA A 30 4.35 -10.42 -10.15
CA ALA A 30 4.70 -9.30 -9.26
C ALA A 30 3.48 -8.67 -8.59
N VAL A 31 2.27 -8.82 -9.14
CA VAL A 31 1.04 -8.30 -8.51
C VAL A 31 0.59 -9.17 -7.34
N HIS A 32 0.86 -10.47 -7.38
CA HIS A 32 0.50 -11.42 -6.33
C HIS A 32 1.63 -11.70 -5.36
N ASP A 33 2.82 -11.17 -5.63
CA ASP A 33 3.97 -11.32 -4.76
C ASP A 33 3.71 -10.64 -3.41
N GLU A 34 4.12 -11.28 -2.32
CA GLU A 34 3.97 -10.74 -0.97
C GLU A 34 4.73 -9.40 -0.81
N SER A 35 5.79 -9.17 -1.59
CA SER A 35 6.49 -7.88 -1.64
C SER A 35 5.64 -6.74 -2.21
N ASN A 36 4.57 -7.03 -2.96
CA ASN A 36 3.63 -6.03 -3.46
C ASN A 36 2.60 -5.59 -2.40
N LEU A 37 2.63 -6.20 -1.22
CA LEU A 37 1.68 -5.94 -0.15
C LEU A 37 2.33 -5.12 0.96
N MET A 38 1.61 -4.11 1.44
CA MET A 38 2.01 -3.27 2.55
C MET A 38 0.96 -3.30 3.66
N THR A 39 1.40 -3.25 4.91
CA THR A 39 0.54 -3.14 6.09
C THR A 39 0.25 -1.67 6.34
N LEU A 40 -1.00 -1.25 6.16
CA LEU A 40 -1.42 0.14 6.35
C LEU A 40 -2.59 0.21 7.33
N CYS A 41 -2.66 1.29 8.11
CA CYS A 41 -3.89 1.56 8.84
C CYS A 41 -4.99 2.03 7.88
N ARG A 42 -6.26 1.82 8.28
CA ARG A 42 -7.43 2.15 7.46
C ARG A 42 -7.46 3.58 6.92
N SER A 43 -6.91 4.57 7.65
CA SER A 43 -6.86 5.96 7.19
C SER A 43 -5.87 6.14 6.03
N CYS A 44 -4.62 5.68 6.20
CA CYS A 44 -3.61 5.71 5.14
C CYS A 44 -4.05 4.88 3.92
N HIS A 45 -4.63 3.71 4.17
CA HIS A 45 -5.17 2.84 3.12
C HIS A 45 -6.21 3.57 2.25
N ARG A 46 -7.12 4.30 2.90
CA ARG A 46 -8.18 5.07 2.22
C ARG A 46 -7.62 6.23 1.40
N ASN A 47 -6.59 6.94 1.88
CA ASN A 47 -5.99 8.03 1.11
C ASN A 47 -5.38 7.57 -0.21
N LEU A 48 -4.74 6.40 -0.21
CA LEU A 48 -4.23 5.79 -1.44
C LEU A 48 -5.37 5.32 -2.36
N HIS A 49 -6.38 4.65 -1.81
CA HIS A 49 -7.52 4.17 -2.59
C HIS A 49 -8.33 5.30 -3.25
N GLU A 50 -8.48 6.43 -2.56
CA GLU A 50 -9.22 7.58 -3.05
C GLU A 50 -8.34 8.52 -3.91
N GLY A 51 -7.08 8.15 -4.16
CA GLY A 51 -6.17 8.93 -5.01
C GLY A 51 -5.71 10.26 -4.40
N ARG A 52 -5.97 10.49 -3.11
CA ARG A 52 -5.48 11.67 -2.37
C ARG A 52 -3.97 11.66 -2.20
N TRP A 53 -3.38 10.48 -2.12
CA TRP A 53 -1.95 10.29 -1.95
C TRP A 53 -1.35 9.53 -3.12
N GLU A 54 -0.12 9.88 -3.47
CA GLU A 54 0.77 9.07 -4.29
C GLU A 54 1.82 8.39 -3.42
N LEU A 55 2.05 7.10 -3.68
CA LEU A 55 3.02 6.28 -2.98
C LEU A 55 4.18 5.96 -3.93
N VAL A 56 5.40 6.30 -3.51
CA VAL A 56 6.63 5.89 -4.18
C VAL A 56 7.43 4.98 -3.25
N ARG A 57 7.75 3.78 -3.73
CA ARG A 57 8.56 2.81 -2.99
C ARG A 57 9.88 2.58 -3.72
N SER A 58 10.98 2.75 -2.99
CA SER A 58 12.34 2.53 -3.48
C SER A 58 13.16 1.73 -2.45
N PRO A 59 14.37 1.26 -2.80
CA PRO A 59 15.27 0.61 -1.84
C PRO A 59 15.61 1.50 -0.64
N GLU A 60 15.58 2.82 -0.82
CA GLU A 60 15.90 3.82 0.21
C GLU A 60 14.72 4.08 1.17
N GLY A 61 13.50 3.71 0.80
CA GLY A 61 12.33 3.85 1.66
C GLY A 61 11.00 4.03 0.96
N ILE A 62 10.03 4.53 1.72
CA ILE A 62 8.66 4.81 1.28
C ILE A 62 8.43 6.31 1.38
N TRP A 63 7.94 6.89 0.29
CA TRP A 63 7.62 8.31 0.18
C TRP A 63 6.14 8.46 -0.18
N VAL A 64 5.46 9.39 0.49
CA VAL A 64 4.04 9.68 0.30
C VAL A 64 3.88 11.15 -0.01
N PHE A 65 3.15 11.46 -1.07
CA PHE A 65 2.89 12.82 -1.52
C PHE A 65 1.38 13.08 -1.58
N ASP A 66 0.94 14.23 -1.06
CA ASP A 66 -0.43 14.70 -1.26
C ASP A 66 -0.64 15.13 -2.73
N LYS A 67 -1.84 14.83 -3.26
CA LYS A 67 -2.30 15.21 -4.59
C LYS A 67 -3.36 16.30 -4.55
#